data_AF-A0A2E2TAH6-F1
#
_entry.id   AF-A0A2E2TAH6-F1
#
_cell.length_a   1.000
_cell.length_b   1.000
_cell.length_c   1.000
_cell.angle_alpha   90.00
_cell.angle_beta   90.00
_cell.angle_gamma   90.00
#
_symmetry.space_group_name_H-M   'P 1'
#
loop_
_entity.id
_entity.type
_entity.pdbx_description
1 polymer ?
#
loop_
_entity_poly.entity_id
_entity_poly.type
_entity_poly.pdbx_seq_one_letter_code
_entity_poly.pdbx_strand_id
1 'polypeptide(L)'
;MDNTKLKLELKMPFFMAWIFTFVFLYALSYLWHGVILNDLSRISYPKNFFLILVAAVYFCISFALTFLAQVLPFDQKLHIKGLIVGAPVGLFIYLIAFVFGISFYSNPTLAHILFDLGWQVFEGAIGGIIAGGLLSFFGFIASERKKSKASH
;
A
#
# COMPACT_ATOMS: atom_id res chain seq x y z
N MET A 1 -15.62 15.79 -22.21
CA MET A 1 -15.21 14.77 -21.22
C MET A 1 -16.16 14.86 -20.06
N ASP A 2 -16.90 13.79 -19.78
CA ASP A 2 -17.82 13.74 -18.65
C ASP A 2 -16.99 13.68 -17.36
N ASN A 3 -16.96 14.80 -16.63
CA ASN A 3 -16.26 14.96 -15.35
C ASN A 3 -16.99 14.25 -14.18
N THR A 4 -18.01 13.42 -14.44
CA THR A 4 -18.58 12.60 -13.39
C THR A 4 -17.66 11.43 -13.05
N LYS A 5 -17.30 11.33 -11.75
CA LYS A 5 -16.78 10.15 -11.02
C LYS A 5 -15.32 10.19 -10.51
N LEU A 6 -14.81 11.37 -10.17
CA LEU A 6 -13.77 11.48 -9.12
C LEU A 6 -14.40 12.10 -7.86
N LYS A 7 -15.35 11.38 -7.26
CA LYS A 7 -15.90 11.73 -5.96
C LYS A 7 -15.24 10.85 -4.91
N LEU A 8 -14.58 11.46 -3.93
CA LEU A 8 -14.18 10.76 -2.71
C LEU A 8 -15.44 10.19 -2.06
N GLU A 9 -15.50 8.87 -1.99
CA GLU A 9 -16.60 8.12 -1.40
C GLU A 9 -16.02 7.22 -0.32
N LEU A 10 -15.93 7.75 0.90
CA LEU A 10 -15.59 6.99 2.10
C LEU A 10 -16.79 6.11 2.52
N LYS A 11 -17.10 5.13 1.69
CA LYS A 11 -18.15 4.12 1.90
C LYS A 11 -17.51 2.76 2.16
N MET A 12 -18.34 1.77 2.47
CA MET A 12 -17.87 0.40 2.73
C MET A 12 -16.85 -0.16 1.71
N PRO A 13 -16.99 0.07 0.39
CA PRO A 13 -15.98 -0.38 -0.58
C PRO A 13 -14.58 0.17 -0.34
N PHE A 14 -14.48 1.43 0.09
CA PHE A 14 -13.21 2.08 0.42
C PHE A 14 -12.57 1.42 1.63
N PHE A 15 -13.32 1.29 2.73
CA PHE A 15 -12.81 0.68 3.96
C PHE A 15 -12.42 -0.79 3.75
N MET A 16 -13.19 -1.55 2.97
CA MET A 16 -12.83 -2.92 2.60
C MET A 16 -11.54 -2.95 1.77
N ALA A 17 -11.44 -2.13 0.72
CA ALA A 17 -10.21 -2.07 -0.08
C ALA A 17 -8.99 -1.70 0.76
N TRP A 18 -9.14 -0.73 1.66
CA TRP A 18 -8.07 -0.31 2.58
C TRP A 18 -7.61 -1.45 3.49
N ILE A 19 -8.53 -2.11 4.22
CA ILE A 19 -8.16 -3.18 5.16
C ILE A 19 -7.52 -4.36 4.44
N PHE A 20 -8.03 -4.77 3.29
CA PHE A 20 -7.42 -5.86 2.52
C PHE A 20 -6.05 -5.48 1.94
N THR A 21 -5.87 -4.22 1.52
CA THR A 21 -4.55 -3.71 1.09
C THR A 21 -3.57 -3.67 2.25
N PHE A 22 -4.01 -3.24 3.44
CA PHE A 22 -3.20 -3.27 4.66
C PHE A 22 -2.70 -4.68 4.96
N VAL A 23 -3.60 -5.66 5.02
CA VAL A 23 -3.24 -7.05 5.32
C VAL A 23 -2.26 -7.59 4.28
N PHE A 24 -2.50 -7.31 3.00
CA PHE A 24 -1.61 -7.72 1.92
C PHE A 24 -0.19 -7.12 2.08
N LEU A 25 -0.09 -5.81 2.24
CA LEU A 25 1.21 -5.13 2.33
C LEU A 25 1.97 -5.51 3.60
N TYR A 26 1.28 -5.62 4.73
CA TYR A 26 1.89 -6.06 5.97
C TYR A 26 2.43 -7.48 5.87
N ALA A 27 1.66 -8.40 5.26
CA ALA A 27 2.13 -9.77 5.03
C ALA A 27 3.31 -9.82 4.06
N LEU A 28 3.30 -9.01 2.99
CA LEU A 28 4.39 -8.93 2.02
C LEU A 28 5.68 -8.41 2.68
N SER A 29 5.57 -7.37 3.51
CA SER A 29 6.67 -6.83 4.30
C SER A 29 7.24 -7.85 5.28
N TYR A 30 6.36 -8.55 6.02
CA TYR A 30 6.78 -9.60 6.94
C TYR A 30 7.47 -10.77 6.22
N LEU A 31 6.97 -11.17 5.05
CA LEU A 31 7.61 -12.20 4.23
C LEU A 31 9.01 -11.76 3.82
N TRP A 32 9.17 -10.51 3.39
CA TRP A 32 10.45 -9.98 2.96
C TRP A 32 11.46 -9.87 4.11
N HIS A 33 11.11 -9.11 5.15
CA HIS A 33 12.02 -8.82 6.27
C HIS A 33 12.16 -10.01 7.23
N GLY A 34 11.06 -10.70 7.51
CA GLY A 34 11.04 -11.82 8.46
C GLY A 34 11.55 -13.15 7.91
N VAL A 35 11.29 -13.44 6.63
CA VAL A 35 11.60 -14.76 6.05
C VAL A 35 12.74 -14.69 5.05
N ILE A 36 12.67 -13.80 4.05
CA ILE A 36 13.63 -13.75 2.95
C ILE A 36 14.97 -13.17 3.40
N LEU A 37 14.94 -11.96 3.97
CA LEU A 37 16.15 -11.29 4.47
C LEU A 37 16.50 -11.71 5.90
N ASN A 38 15.49 -12.17 6.66
CA ASN A 38 15.61 -12.54 8.08
C ASN A 38 16.31 -11.45 8.91
N ASP A 39 16.11 -10.18 8.54
CA ASP A 39 16.71 -9.03 9.21
C ASP A 39 16.04 -8.71 10.56
N LEU A 40 14.82 -9.19 10.77
CA LEU A 40 14.12 -9.16 12.07
C LEU A 40 14.90 -9.87 13.18
N SER A 41 15.85 -10.76 12.83
CA SER A 41 16.74 -11.41 13.80
C SER A 41 17.77 -10.45 14.41
N ARG A 42 18.07 -9.34 13.74
CA ARG A 42 19.06 -8.32 14.15
C ARG A 42 18.46 -7.19 14.98
N ILE A 43 17.13 -7.20 15.15
CA ILE A 43 16.42 -6.17 15.91
C ILE A 43 16.68 -6.36 17.41
N SER A 44 17.24 -5.33 18.04
CA SER A 44 17.49 -5.31 19.49
C SER A 44 16.24 -5.05 20.33
N TYR A 45 15.17 -4.52 19.72
CA TYR A 45 13.89 -4.23 20.38
C TYR A 45 13.02 -5.49 20.55
N PRO A 46 12.06 -5.50 21.49
CA PRO A 46 11.05 -6.55 21.57
C PRO A 46 10.31 -6.71 20.22
N LYS A 47 10.45 -7.88 19.58
CA LYS A 47 9.95 -8.13 18.22
C LYS A 47 8.46 -7.82 18.07
N ASN A 48 7.64 -8.19 19.07
CA ASN A 48 6.20 -7.91 19.04
C ASN A 48 5.90 -6.40 18.99
N PHE A 49 6.66 -5.60 19.74
CA PHE A 49 6.49 -4.15 19.74
C PHE A 49 6.87 -3.56 18.38
N PHE A 50 8.01 -3.98 17.82
CA PHE A 50 8.41 -3.58 16.47
C PHE A 50 7.36 -3.94 15.41
N LEU A 51 6.85 -5.17 15.44
CA LEU A 51 5.85 -5.65 14.47
C LEU A 51 4.51 -4.89 14.57
N ILE A 52 4.12 -4.43 15.75
CA ILE A 52 2.95 -3.55 15.93
C ILE A 52 3.19 -2.17 15.31
N LEU A 53 4.39 -1.60 15.50
CA LEU A 53 4.74 -0.32 14.87
C LEU A 53 4.77 -0.42 13.35
N VAL A 54 5.34 -1.50 12.82
CA VAL A 54 5.31 -1.79 11.38
C VAL A 54 3.87 -1.93 10.88
N ALA A 55 3.01 -2.64 11.62
CA ALA A 55 1.59 -2.76 11.27
C ALA A 55 0.91 -1.38 11.22
N ALA A 56 1.18 -0.50 12.19
CA ALA A 56 0.64 0.86 12.18
C ALA A 56 1.11 1.68 10.96
N VAL A 57 2.39 1.55 10.58
CA VAL A 57 2.94 2.20 9.37
C VAL A 57 2.22 1.70 8.12
N TYR A 58 2.09 0.38 7.93
CA TYR A 58 1.39 -0.18 6.76
C TYR A 58 -0.11 0.12 6.75
N PHE A 59 -0.74 0.28 7.91
CA PHE A 59 -2.12 0.73 8.01
C PHE A 59 -2.29 2.15 7.45
N CYS A 60 -1.36 3.06 7.76
CA CYS A 60 -1.34 4.42 7.19
C CYS A 60 -0.98 4.43 5.70
N ILE A 61 0.02 3.65 5.27
CA ILE A 61 0.44 3.57 3.86
C ILE A 61 -0.71 3.07 2.98
N SER A 62 -1.36 1.97 3.39
CA SER A 62 -2.49 1.40 2.66
C SER A 62 -3.68 2.37 2.58
N PHE A 63 -3.92 3.18 3.62
CA PHE A 63 -4.92 4.25 3.57
C PHE A 63 -4.55 5.28 2.50
N ALA A 64 -3.31 5.78 2.53
CA ALA A 64 -2.81 6.77 1.58
C ALA A 64 -2.91 6.26 0.14
N LEU A 65 -2.50 5.02 -0.13
CA LEU A 65 -2.61 4.40 -1.45
C LEU A 65 -4.06 4.30 -1.93
N THR A 66 -4.97 3.83 -1.06
CA THR A 66 -6.40 3.69 -1.40
C THR A 66 -7.05 5.06 -1.66
N PHE A 67 -6.72 6.05 -0.83
CA PHE A 67 -7.18 7.42 -0.97
C PHE A 67 -6.68 8.08 -2.26
N LEU A 68 -5.37 8.04 -2.50
CA LEU A 68 -4.76 8.67 -3.67
C LEU A 68 -5.20 7.99 -4.98
N ALA A 69 -5.38 6.66 -4.98
CA ALA A 69 -5.94 5.93 -6.12
C ALA A 69 -7.36 6.40 -6.48
N GLN A 70 -8.13 6.86 -5.49
CA GLN A 70 -9.49 7.39 -5.69
C GLN A 70 -9.52 8.87 -6.08
N VAL A 71 -8.63 9.69 -5.52
CA VAL A 71 -8.70 11.16 -5.64
C VAL A 71 -7.93 11.70 -6.84
N LEU A 72 -6.89 11.00 -7.31
CA LEU A 72 -6.05 11.54 -8.37
C LEU A 72 -6.72 11.46 -9.76
N PRO A 73 -6.75 12.58 -10.51
CA PRO A 73 -7.56 12.73 -11.72
C PRO A 73 -6.89 12.13 -12.98
N PHE A 74 -6.31 10.94 -12.86
CA PHE A 74 -5.76 10.23 -14.02
C PHE A 74 -6.88 9.65 -14.89
N ASP A 75 -6.71 9.62 -16.21
CA ASP A 75 -7.67 8.98 -17.14
C ASP A 75 -7.33 7.50 -17.40
N GLN A 76 -7.05 6.77 -16.32
CA GLN A 76 -6.55 5.40 -16.36
C GLN A 76 -7.44 4.48 -15.54
N LYS A 77 -7.40 3.17 -15.84
CA LYS A 77 -8.06 2.15 -15.01
C LYS A 77 -7.50 2.20 -13.59
N LEU A 78 -8.35 1.96 -12.58
CA LEU A 78 -8.00 2.17 -11.18
C LEU A 78 -6.75 1.37 -10.71
N HIS A 79 -6.51 0.18 -11.26
CA HIS A 79 -5.29 -0.60 -10.96
C HIS A 79 -4.02 0.03 -11.58
N ILE A 80 -4.11 0.61 -12.78
CA ILE A 80 -3.01 1.35 -13.41
C ILE A 80 -2.76 2.66 -12.65
N LYS A 81 -3.82 3.36 -12.21
CA LYS A 81 -3.68 4.49 -11.29
C LYS A 81 -2.97 4.08 -10.01
N GLY A 82 -3.38 2.94 -9.45
CA GLY A 82 -2.74 2.31 -8.31
C GLY A 82 -1.23 2.21 -8.49
N LEU A 83 -0.76 1.66 -9.61
CA LEU A 83 0.67 1.58 -9.94
C LEU A 83 1.35 2.97 -9.99
N ILE A 84 0.75 3.93 -10.72
CA ILE A 84 1.29 5.28 -10.91
C ILE A 84 1.44 6.02 -9.58
N VAL A 85 0.54 5.77 -8.63
CA VAL A 85 0.57 6.35 -7.28
C VAL A 85 1.50 5.58 -6.35
N GLY A 86 1.48 4.25 -6.46
CA GLY A 86 2.17 3.34 -5.57
C GLY A 86 3.68 3.46 -5.63
N ALA A 87 4.25 3.54 -6.83
CA ALA A 87 5.70 3.65 -7.00
C ALA A 87 6.28 4.94 -6.37
N PRO A 88 5.71 6.15 -6.62
CA PRO A 88 6.14 7.37 -5.94
C PRO A 88 5.95 7.34 -4.42
N VAL A 89 4.86 6.76 -3.92
CA VAL A 89 4.64 6.61 -2.47
C VAL A 89 5.71 5.71 -1.85
N GLY A 90 6.03 4.59 -2.50
CA GLY A 90 7.13 3.70 -2.09
C GLY A 90 8.47 4.43 -2.05
N LEU A 91 8.82 5.13 -3.13
CA LEU A 91 10.02 5.97 -3.16
C LEU A 91 10.05 6.97 -1.99
N PHE A 92 8.94 7.67 -1.73
CA PHE A 92 8.87 8.67 -0.66
C PHE A 92 9.06 8.07 0.74
N ILE A 93 8.47 6.89 1.00
CA ILE A 93 8.65 6.15 2.26
C ILE A 93 10.12 5.78 2.44
N TYR A 94 10.76 5.27 1.38
CA TYR A 94 12.18 4.93 1.43
C TYR A 94 13.05 6.16 1.71
N LEU A 95 12.77 7.31 1.06
CA LEU A 95 13.53 8.54 1.27
C LEU A 95 13.46 9.00 2.73
N ILE A 96 12.29 8.88 3.37
CA ILE A 96 12.16 9.17 4.81
C ILE A 96 13.06 8.21 5.60
N ALA A 97 12.89 6.89 5.44
CA ALA A 97 13.68 5.90 6.18
C ALA A 97 15.19 6.12 6.00
N PHE A 98 15.62 6.39 4.77
CA PHE A 98 17.00 6.65 4.41
C PHE A 98 17.56 7.92 5.08
N VAL A 99 16.84 9.04 5.04
CA VAL A 99 17.26 10.30 5.68
C VAL A 99 17.36 10.16 7.20
N PHE A 100 16.48 9.36 7.82
CA PHE A 100 16.54 9.06 9.25
C PHE A 100 17.59 7.98 9.62
N GLY A 101 18.35 7.48 8.64
CA GLY A 101 19.39 6.48 8.89
C GLY A 101 18.84 5.11 9.30
N ILE A 102 17.57 4.82 9.00
CA ILE A 102 16.94 3.54 9.32
C ILE A 102 17.46 2.50 8.30
N SER A 103 18.32 1.60 8.75
CA SER A 103 18.83 0.50 7.94
C SER A 103 19.01 -0.77 8.77
N PHE A 104 18.77 -1.92 8.13
CA PHE A 104 19.02 -3.25 8.71
C PHE A 104 20.47 -3.73 8.55
N TYR A 105 21.32 -2.93 7.90
CA TYR A 105 22.73 -3.23 7.65
C TYR A 105 23.65 -2.42 8.55
N SER A 106 24.59 -3.09 9.21
CA SER A 106 25.58 -2.41 10.07
C SER A 106 26.57 -1.54 9.29
N ASN A 107 26.85 -1.90 8.03
CA ASN A 107 27.67 -1.12 7.10
C ASN A 107 26.93 -1.05 5.76
N PRO A 108 26.02 -0.07 5.57
CA PRO A 108 25.26 0.06 4.33
C PRO A 108 26.21 0.37 3.16
N THR A 109 26.10 -0.42 2.11
CA THR A 109 26.81 -0.21 0.84
C THR A 109 25.84 0.38 -0.17
N LEU A 110 26.34 0.94 -1.27
CA LEU A 110 25.47 1.42 -2.35
C LEU A 110 24.54 0.32 -2.89
N ALA A 111 25.00 -0.93 -2.92
CA ALA A 111 24.18 -2.06 -3.35
C ALA A 111 23.00 -2.31 -2.40
N HIS A 112 23.21 -2.22 -1.07
CA HIS A 112 22.12 -2.35 -0.09
C HIS A 112 21.08 -1.25 -0.27
N ILE A 113 21.53 -0.01 -0.46
CA ILE A 113 20.65 1.16 -0.69
C ILE A 113 19.79 0.97 -1.94
N LEU A 114 20.39 0.56 -3.06
CA LEU A 114 19.66 0.36 -4.31
C LEU A 114 18.68 -0.81 -4.21
N PHE A 115 19.02 -1.86 -3.48
CA PHE A 115 18.17 -3.02 -3.27
C PHE A 115 16.96 -2.67 -2.40
N ASP A 116 17.16 -1.98 -1.27
CA ASP A 116 16.08 -1.54 -0.38
C ASP A 116 15.16 -0.52 -1.08
N LEU A 117 15.74 0.42 -1.84
CA LEU A 117 14.98 1.36 -2.67
C LEU A 117 14.14 0.63 -3.71
N GLY A 118 14.76 -0.32 -4.45
CA GLY A 118 14.08 -1.12 -5.46
C GLY A 118 12.92 -1.91 -4.87
N TRP A 119 13.14 -2.51 -3.70
CA TRP A 119 12.09 -3.21 -2.96
C TRP A 119 10.96 -2.25 -2.55
N GLN A 120 11.26 -1.09 -1.99
CA GLN A 120 10.22 -0.16 -1.54
C GLN A 120 9.37 0.39 -2.70
N VAL A 121 9.99 0.66 -3.85
CA VAL A 121 9.27 1.07 -5.07
C VAL A 121 8.39 -0.08 -5.59
N PHE A 122 8.92 -1.31 -5.62
CA PHE A 122 8.18 -2.50 -6.03
C PHE A 122 6.99 -2.80 -5.10
N GLU A 123 7.22 -2.76 -3.79
CA GLU A 123 6.19 -2.95 -2.77
C GLU A 123 5.11 -1.88 -2.87
N GLY A 124 5.50 -0.61 -3.00
CA GLY A 124 4.58 0.50 -3.20
C GLY A 124 3.74 0.35 -4.48
N ALA A 125 4.38 -0.02 -5.59
CA ALA A 125 3.73 -0.26 -6.88
C ALA A 125 2.67 -1.37 -6.80
N ILE A 126 3.02 -2.53 -6.24
CA ILE A 126 2.07 -3.64 -6.08
C ILE A 126 0.97 -3.26 -5.08
N GLY A 127 1.31 -2.64 -3.96
CA GLY A 127 0.33 -2.15 -2.99
C GLY A 127 -0.69 -1.22 -3.62
N GLY A 128 -0.23 -0.31 -4.49
CA GLY A 128 -1.09 0.58 -5.26
C GLY A 128 -2.02 -0.18 -6.21
N ILE A 129 -1.49 -1.14 -6.99
CA ILE A 129 -2.31 -2.00 -7.87
C ILE A 129 -3.40 -2.72 -7.07
N ILE A 130 -3.06 -3.30 -5.92
CA ILE A 130 -3.99 -4.01 -5.04
C ILE A 130 -5.06 -3.05 -4.51
N ALA A 131 -4.67 -1.87 -4.03
CA ALA A 131 -5.61 -0.86 -3.54
C ALA A 131 -6.62 -0.44 -4.61
N GLY A 132 -6.15 -0.09 -5.81
CA GLY A 132 -7.00 0.29 -6.93
C GLY A 132 -7.86 -0.87 -7.46
N GLY A 133 -7.31 -2.08 -7.49
CA GLY A 133 -8.04 -3.29 -7.90
C GLY A 133 -9.18 -3.62 -6.95
N LEU A 134 -8.90 -3.66 -5.64
CA LEU A 134 -9.89 -3.94 -4.60
C LEU A 134 -10.96 -2.86 -4.53
N LEU A 135 -10.59 -1.59 -4.67
CA LEU A 135 -11.54 -0.48 -4.70
C LEU A 135 -12.52 -0.63 -5.88
N SER A 136 -12.02 -1.04 -7.05
CA SER A 136 -12.88 -1.35 -8.22
C SER A 136 -13.80 -2.53 -7.96
N PHE A 137 -13.26 -3.61 -7.39
CA PHE A 137 -13.99 -4.85 -7.12
C PHE A 137 -15.13 -4.65 -6.11
N PHE A 138 -14.84 -4.04 -4.96
CA PHE A 138 -15.87 -3.79 -3.95
C PHE A 138 -16.88 -2.71 -4.41
N GLY A 139 -16.44 -1.74 -5.21
CA GLY A 139 -17.34 -0.78 -5.85
C GLY A 139 -18.34 -1.46 -6.78
N PHE A 140 -17.88 -2.43 -7.57
CA PHE A 140 -18.73 -3.25 -8.43
C PHE A 140 -19.76 -4.04 -7.61
N ILE A 141 -19.33 -4.79 -6.59
CA ILE A 141 -20.23 -5.57 -5.70
C ILE A 141 -21.31 -4.69 -5.06
N ALA A 142 -20.92 -3.51 -4.57
CA ALA A 142 -21.87 -2.59 -3.94
C ALA A 142 -22.93 -2.08 -4.94
N SER A 143 -22.54 -1.86 -6.20
CA SER A 143 -23.46 -1.41 -7.24
C SER A 143 -24.47 -2.49 -7.63
N GLU A 144 -24.02 -3.74 -7.77
CA GLU A 144 -24.89 -4.90 -8.06
C GLU A 144 -25.89 -5.17 -6.92
N ARG A 145 -25.44 -5.09 -5.66
CA ARG A 145 -26.34 -5.19 -4.49
C ARG A 145 -27.40 -4.10 -4.46
N LYS A 146 -27.08 -2.88 -4.89
CA LYS A 146 -28.05 -1.77 -4.95
C LYS A 146 -29.09 -2.01 -6.04
N LYS A 147 -28.70 -2.54 -7.21
CA LYS A 147 -29.63 -2.87 -8.29
C LYS A 147 -30.62 -3.96 -7.88
N SER A 148 -30.14 -5.05 -7.27
CA SER A 148 -31.00 -6.15 -6.81
C SER A 148 -32.05 -5.72 -5.77
N LYS A 149 -31.72 -4.76 -4.89
CA LYS A 149 -32.69 -4.22 -3.93
C LYS A 149 -33.72 -3.26 -4.55
N ALA A 150 -33.47 -2.72 -5.73
CA ALA A 150 -34.38 -1.80 -6.42
C ALA A 150 -35.37 -2.51 -7.35
N SER A 151 -35.14 -3.80 -7.63
CA SER A 151 -36.03 -4.66 -8.43
C SER A 151 -37.05 -5.45 -7.60
N HIS A 152 -37.08 -5.22 -6.28
CA HIS A 152 -38.05 -5.77 -5.33
C HIS A 152 -38.79 -4.62 -4.66
#